data_AF-A0A537PHA0-F1
#
_entry.id   AF-A0A537PHA0-F1
#
_cell.length_a   1.000
_cell.length_b   1.000
_cell.length_c   1.000
_cell.angle_alpha   90.00
_cell.angle_beta   90.00
_cell.angle_gamma   90.00
#
_symmetry.space_group_name_H-M   'P 1'
#
loop_
_entity.id
_entity.type
_entity.pdbx_description
1 polymer ?
#
loop_
_entity_poly.entity_id
_entity_poly.type
_entity_poly.pdbx_seq_one_letter_code
_entity_poly.pdbx_strand_id
1 'polypeptide(L)'
;MRLIDHAPYRWHDGLKAAVGVGGEKMDGLGLGWIISMAREKRTEILTKSGGIAGFMTYVVLAPTRGVGVFVAVNRLNFPMFEGLTSAVHDLVADLAPR
;
A
#
# COMPACT_ATOMS: atom_id res chain seq x y z
N MET A 1 -4.58 -16.45 16.60
CA MET A 1 -4.24 -15.15 15.97
C MET A 1 -3.77 -15.42 14.56
N ARG A 2 -4.42 -14.86 13.53
CA ARG A 2 -3.93 -14.96 12.14
C ARG A 2 -3.03 -13.76 11.90
N LEU A 3 -1.72 -14.02 11.80
CA LEU A 3 -0.72 -13.02 11.43
C LEU A 3 -0.70 -12.90 9.90
N ILE A 4 -0.61 -11.68 9.39
CA ILE A 4 -0.27 -11.43 7.99
C ILE A 4 1.26 -11.45 7.90
N ASP A 5 1.78 -12.18 6.91
CA ASP A 5 3.19 -12.12 6.59
C ASP A 5 3.53 -10.77 5.97
N HIS A 6 4.41 -10.04 6.65
CA HIS A 6 4.86 -8.71 6.32
C HIS A 6 6.39 -8.66 6.15
N ALA A 7 7.02 -9.83 6.02
CA ALA A 7 8.43 -9.91 5.69
C ALA A 7 8.69 -9.47 4.24
N PRO A 8 9.76 -8.71 3.99
CA PRO A 8 10.23 -8.42 2.64
C PRO A 8 10.95 -9.63 2.05
N TYR A 9 10.44 -10.12 0.91
CA TYR A 9 11.05 -11.21 0.14
C TYR A 9 12.01 -10.68 -0.93
N ARG A 10 11.75 -9.45 -1.41
CA ARG A 10 12.63 -8.70 -2.30
C ARG A 10 12.66 -7.24 -1.89
N TRP A 11 13.84 -6.72 -1.60
CA TRP A 11 14.03 -5.31 -1.36
C TRP A 11 14.07 -4.53 -2.68
N HIS A 12 13.74 -3.25 -2.64
CA HIS A 12 13.83 -2.40 -3.83
C HIS A 12 15.29 -2.23 -4.28
N ASP A 13 16.26 -2.09 -3.37
CA ASP A 13 17.72 -2.13 -3.60
C ASP A 13 18.25 -1.46 -4.89
N GLY A 14 17.62 -0.35 -5.31
CA GLY A 14 17.97 0.38 -6.54
C GLY A 14 17.53 -0.28 -7.85
N LEU A 15 16.74 -1.36 -7.77
CA LEU A 15 16.11 -2.01 -8.92
C LEU A 15 15.03 -1.10 -9.51
N LYS A 16 14.80 -1.24 -10.81
CA LYS A 16 13.67 -0.59 -11.48
C LYS A 16 12.38 -1.34 -11.17
N ALA A 17 11.32 -0.59 -10.90
CA ALA A 17 9.99 -1.18 -10.76
C ALA A 17 9.56 -1.88 -12.06
N ALA A 18 9.01 -3.09 -11.94
CA ALA A 18 8.37 -3.76 -13.04
C ALA A 18 7.03 -3.07 -13.38
N VAL A 19 6.68 -3.05 -14.67
CA VAL A 19 5.44 -2.44 -15.16
C VAL A 19 4.24 -3.08 -14.44
N GLY A 20 3.37 -2.25 -13.85
CA GLY A 20 2.15 -2.71 -13.20
C GLY A 20 2.31 -3.30 -11.80
N VAL A 21 3.53 -3.36 -11.24
CA VAL A 21 3.76 -3.86 -9.86
C VAL A 21 3.59 -2.75 -8.81
N GLY A 22 3.69 -1.49 -9.22
CA GLY A 22 3.36 -0.31 -8.41
C GLY A 22 4.59 0.37 -7.77
N GLY A 23 4.56 1.71 -7.74
CA GLY A 23 5.28 2.64 -6.86
C GLY A 23 6.81 2.81 -7.00
N GLU A 24 7.28 4.01 -7.36
CA GLU A 24 8.70 4.41 -7.20
C GLU A 24 9.12 4.60 -5.72
N LYS A 25 8.17 4.58 -4.78
CA LYS A 25 8.39 4.82 -3.34
C LYS A 25 8.06 3.60 -2.49
N MET A 26 8.44 2.40 -2.92
CA MET A 26 8.37 1.19 -2.10
C MET A 26 9.74 0.87 -1.49
N ASP A 27 9.74 0.23 -0.32
CA ASP A 27 10.96 -0.31 0.29
C ASP A 27 11.18 -1.77 -0.09
N GLY A 28 10.12 -2.56 -0.23
CA GLY A 28 10.22 -3.97 -0.63
C GLY A 28 8.92 -4.59 -1.12
N LEU A 29 9.03 -5.85 -1.53
CA LEU A 29 7.96 -6.71 -2.01
C LEU A 29 7.78 -7.88 -1.04
N GLY A 30 6.54 -8.09 -0.60
CA GLY A 30 6.09 -9.29 0.10
C GLY A 30 5.49 -10.32 -0.86
N LEU A 31 4.75 -11.29 -0.30
CA LEU A 31 3.94 -12.23 -1.08
C LEU A 31 2.68 -11.54 -1.65
N GLY A 32 2.87 -10.73 -2.69
CA GLY A 32 1.82 -9.94 -3.35
C GLY A 32 1.65 -8.52 -2.80
N TRP A 33 2.32 -8.19 -1.70
CA TRP A 33 2.29 -6.88 -1.04
C TRP A 33 3.40 -5.96 -1.51
N ILE A 34 3.09 -4.67 -1.59
CA ILE A 34 4.08 -3.60 -1.61
C ILE A 34 4.30 -3.14 -0.18
N ILE A 35 5.55 -3.14 0.26
CA ILE A 35 5.95 -2.82 1.64
C ILE A 35 6.58 -1.43 1.65
N SER A 36 6.06 -0.55 2.49
CA SER A 36 6.69 0.71 2.87
C SER A 36 7.06 0.64 4.35
N MET A 37 8.35 0.68 4.65
CA MET A 37 8.88 0.61 5.99
C MET A 37 8.60 1.89 6.76
N ALA A 38 8.55 1.77 8.08
CA ALA A 38 8.26 2.90 8.94
C ALA A 38 9.41 3.94 8.91
N ARG A 39 9.15 5.16 8.41
CA ARG A 39 10.12 6.28 8.39
C ARG A 39 9.52 7.56 8.98
N GLU A 40 10.29 8.29 9.80
CA GLU A 40 9.88 9.55 10.45
C GLU A 40 8.53 9.47 11.18
N LYS A 41 7.46 10.02 10.59
CA LYS A 41 6.09 9.97 11.15
C LYS A 41 5.23 8.84 10.56
N ARG A 42 5.71 8.12 9.54
CA ARG A 42 4.96 7.04 8.88
C ARG A 42 5.18 5.68 9.56
N THR A 43 4.10 5.02 9.92
CA THR A 43 4.07 3.61 10.34
C THR A 43 4.37 2.68 9.15
N GLU A 44 4.83 1.46 9.42
CA GLU A 44 5.00 0.42 8.41
C GLU A 44 3.66 0.02 7.80
N ILE A 45 3.57 0.01 6.47
CA ILE A 45 2.35 -0.34 5.77
C ILE A 45 2.58 -1.37 4.66
N LEU A 46 1.58 -2.23 4.49
CA LEU A 46 1.43 -3.12 3.35
C LEU A 46 0.34 -2.59 2.44
N THR A 47 0.60 -2.52 1.14
CA THR A 47 -0.37 -1.98 0.19
C THR A 47 -0.55 -2.85 -1.03
N LYS A 48 -1.75 -2.79 -1.61
CA LYS A 48 -2.02 -3.37 -2.92
C LYS A 48 -3.10 -2.60 -3.67
N SER A 49 -2.84 -2.34 -4.95
CA SER A 49 -3.82 -1.82 -5.90
C SER A 49 -4.40 -2.93 -6.77
N GLY A 50 -5.62 -2.71 -7.23
CA GLY A 50 -6.32 -3.53 -8.21
C GLY A 50 -7.14 -2.66 -9.14
N GLY A 51 -7.28 -3.08 -10.39
CA GLY A 51 -8.04 -2.35 -11.41
C GLY A 51 -8.60 -3.31 -12.44
N ILE A 52 -9.90 -3.60 -12.38
CA ILE A 52 -10.58 -4.49 -13.33
C ILE A 52 -12.10 -4.22 -13.34
N ALA A 53 -12.76 -4.54 -14.45
CA ALA A 53 -14.23 -4.53 -14.56
C ALA A 53 -14.90 -3.20 -14.15
N GLY A 54 -14.24 -2.07 -14.46
CA GLY A 54 -14.77 -0.74 -14.13
C GLY A 54 -14.45 -0.26 -12.70
N PHE A 55 -13.78 -1.08 -11.89
CA PHE A 55 -13.38 -0.72 -10.53
C PHE A 55 -11.89 -0.45 -10.42
N MET A 56 -11.53 0.49 -9.54
CA MET A 56 -10.21 0.59 -8.96
C MET A 56 -10.32 0.37 -7.45
N THR A 57 -9.43 -0.47 -6.91
CA THR A 57 -9.42 -0.85 -5.50
C THR A 57 -8.05 -0.61 -4.91
N TYR A 58 -8.03 -0.19 -3.64
CA TYR A 58 -6.80 -0.03 -2.89
C TYR A 58 -6.97 -0.55 -1.48
N VAL A 59 -5.98 -1.31 -1.00
CA VAL A 59 -5.89 -1.76 0.39
C VAL A 59 -4.59 -1.28 1.00
N VAL A 60 -4.66 -0.80 2.24
CA VAL A 60 -3.52 -0.44 3.08
C VAL A 60 -3.70 -1.08 4.45
N LEU A 61 -2.69 -1.80 4.92
CA LEU A 61 -2.66 -2.43 6.23
C LEU A 61 -1.48 -1.87 7.02
N ALA A 62 -1.68 -1.57 8.30
CA ALA A 62 -0.64 -1.26 9.27
C ALA A 62 -0.62 -2.37 10.34
N PRO A 63 0.02 -3.53 10.06
CA PRO A 63 -0.12 -4.74 10.87
C PRO A 63 0.30 -4.55 12.33
N THR A 64 1.34 -3.73 12.56
CA THR A 64 1.87 -3.42 13.89
C THR A 64 0.98 -2.50 14.71
N ARG A 65 -0.07 -1.92 14.11
CA ARG A 65 -1.02 -1.02 14.75
C ARG A 65 -2.46 -1.54 14.75
N GLY A 66 -2.71 -2.69 14.13
CA GLY A 66 -4.06 -3.26 14.04
C GLY A 66 -5.03 -2.43 13.19
N VAL A 67 -4.52 -1.60 12.27
CA VAL A 67 -5.31 -0.74 11.38
C VAL A 67 -5.27 -1.25 9.95
N GLY A 68 -6.40 -1.17 9.26
CA GLY A 68 -6.49 -1.46 7.83
C GLY A 68 -7.59 -0.63 7.17
N VAL A 69 -7.33 -0.17 5.95
CA VAL A 69 -8.27 0.59 5.12
C VAL A 69 -8.39 -0.09 3.77
N PHE A 70 -9.62 -0.30 3.32
CA PHE A 70 -9.94 -0.80 1.98
C PHE A 70 -10.90 0.18 1.30
N VAL A 71 -10.58 0.55 0.06
CA VAL A 71 -11.41 1.44 -0.74
C VAL A 71 -11.63 0.84 -2.12
N ALA A 72 -12.86 0.99 -2.63
CA ALA A 72 -13.23 0.63 -3.98
C ALA A 72 -14.01 1.77 -4.62
N VAL A 73 -13.67 2.11 -5.86
CA VAL A 73 -14.37 3.12 -6.66
C VAL A 73 -14.72 2.52 -8.02
N ASN A 74 -15.95 2.74 -8.47
CA ASN A 74 -16.46 2.26 -9.77
C ASN A 74 -16.07 3.20 -10.93
N ARG A 75 -14.80 3.64 -10.96
CA ARG A 75 -14.28 4.54 -11.98
C ARG A 75 -12.83 4.21 -12.29
N LEU A 76 -12.56 3.80 -13.54
CA LEU A 76 -11.20 3.62 -14.04
C LEU A 76 -10.59 4.98 -14.44
N ASN A 77 -9.87 5.62 -13.52
CA ASN A 77 -9.19 6.89 -13.75
C ASN A 77 -7.92 6.98 -12.89
N PHE A 78 -6.73 6.89 -13.52
CA PHE A 78 -5.45 6.82 -12.80
C PHE A 78 -5.11 8.09 -12.00
N PRO A 79 -5.27 9.33 -12.52
CA PRO A 79 -5.03 10.53 -11.73
C PRO A 79 -5.90 10.61 -10.46
N MET A 80 -7.18 10.25 -10.56
CA MET A 80 -8.08 10.17 -9.40
C MET A 80 -7.61 9.09 -8.41
N PHE A 81 -7.16 7.95 -8.93
CA PHE A 81 -6.67 6.85 -8.11
C PHE A 81 -5.37 7.20 -7.36
N GLU A 82 -4.45 7.94 -7.98
CA GLU A 82 -3.26 8.46 -7.29
C GLU A 82 -3.65 9.36 -6.10
N GLY A 83 -4.60 10.27 -6.29
CA GLY A 83 -5.16 11.07 -5.20
C GLY A 83 -5.82 10.23 -4.11
N LEU A 84 -6.59 9.21 -4.50
CA LEU A 84 -7.23 8.27 -3.58
C LEU A 84 -6.20 7.50 -2.74
N THR A 85 -5.14 6.96 -3.35
CA THR A 85 -4.09 6.23 -2.63
C THR A 85 -3.37 7.12 -1.63
N SER A 86 -3.12 8.38 -1.97
CA SER A 86 -2.50 9.37 -1.07
C SER A 86 -3.40 9.68 0.13
N ALA A 87 -4.69 9.94 -0.11
CA ALA A 87 -5.65 10.18 0.96
C ALA A 87 -5.80 8.98 1.92
N VAL A 88 -5.72 7.75 1.39
CA VAL A 88 -5.74 6.54 2.24
C VAL A 88 -4.48 6.43 3.09
N HIS A 89 -3.31 6.83 2.58
CA HIS A 89 -2.07 6.84 3.37
C HIS A 89 -2.17 7.84 4.53
N ASP A 90 -2.70 9.04 4.27
CA ASP A 90 -2.90 10.07 5.29
C ASP A 90 -3.93 9.60 6.34
N LEU A 91 -5.04 9.01 5.91
CA LEU A 91 -6.03 8.43 6.82
C LEU A 91 -5.43 7.33 7.71
N VAL A 92 -4.61 6.44 7.15
CA VAL A 92 -3.91 5.42 7.96
C VAL A 92 -2.91 6.06 8.91
N ALA A 93 -2.20 7.11 8.50
CA ALA A 93 -1.28 7.82 9.39
C ALA A 93 -2.01 8.45 10.59
N ASP A 94 -3.22 8.98 10.39
CA ASP A 94 -4.07 9.53 11.46
C ASP A 94 -4.64 8.45 12.38
N LEU A 95 -5.03 7.29 11.82
CA LEU A 95 -5.61 6.17 12.59
C LEU A 95 -4.54 5.33 13.32
N ALA A 96 -3.30 5.33 12.82
CA ALA A 96 -2.18 4.54 13.32
C ALA A 96 -0.95 5.44 13.61
N PRO A 97 -1.08 6.44 14.50
CA PRO A 97 0.02 7.31 14.87
C PRO A 97 1.15 6.52 15.52
N ARG A 98 2.38 7.06 15.40
CA ARG A 98 3.58 6.42 15.93
C ARG A 98 3.57 6.34 17.45
#